data_AF-A0A3M1LIT4-F1
#
_entry.id   AF-A0A3M1LIT4-F1
#
_cell.length_a   1.000
_cell.length_b   1.000
_cell.length_c   1.000
_cell.angle_alpha   90.00
_cell.angle_beta   90.00
_cell.angle_gamma   90.00
#
_symmetry.space_group_name_H-M   'P 1'
#
loop_
_entity.id
_entity.type
_entity.pdbx_description
1 polymer ?
#
loop_
_entity_poly.entity_id
_entity_poly.type
_entity_poly.pdbx_seq_one_letter_code
_entity_poly.pdbx_strand_id
1 'polypeptide(L)'
;MQQYIEYSVDTNGLRYSVLIFRFANGYFIAITEGDEHKLGYLGIATPNSVITPLKSDLYAKMISQRIASISNKLCIVSINAKEINPINMKKIMNSIMERIG
;
A
#
# COMPACT_ATOMS: atom_id res chain seq x y z
N MET A 1 20.82 -3.81 5.81
CA MET A 1 20.67 -2.82 4.72
C MET A 1 19.17 -2.72 4.43
N GLN A 2 18.54 -1.60 4.75
CA GLN A 2 17.10 -1.41 4.56
C GLN A 2 16.87 -1.08 3.08
N GLN A 3 16.19 -1.97 2.35
CA GLN A 3 15.91 -1.75 0.93
C GLN A 3 14.53 -1.12 0.81
N TYR A 4 14.48 0.04 0.16
CA TYR A 4 13.24 0.63 -0.30
C TYR A 4 13.23 0.68 -1.83
N ILE A 5 12.03 0.67 -2.37
CA ILE A 5 11.76 0.90 -3.79
C ILE A 5 10.67 1.95 -3.89
N GLU A 6 10.88 2.88 -4.81
CA GLU A 6 9.96 3.97 -5.10
C GLU A 6 9.69 3.99 -6.60
N TYR A 7 8.44 4.19 -6.97
CA TYR A 7 8.02 4.27 -8.37
C TYR A 7 6.67 4.99 -8.48
N SER A 8 6.29 5.34 -9.70
CA SER A 8 4.98 5.93 -9.98
C SER A 8 4.09 4.97 -10.76
N VAL A 9 2.79 5.07 -10.53
CA VAL A 9 1.73 4.37 -11.28
C VAL A 9 0.78 5.42 -11.84
N ASP A 10 0.72 5.52 -13.18
CA ASP A 10 -0.22 6.40 -13.85
C ASP A 10 -1.53 5.67 -14.16
N THR A 11 -2.67 6.24 -13.77
CA THR A 11 -4.00 5.66 -13.99
C THR A 11 -5.06 6.75 -14.14
N ASN A 12 -5.87 6.66 -15.20
CA ASN A 12 -6.95 7.62 -15.48
C ASN A 12 -6.54 9.10 -15.41
N GLY A 13 -5.34 9.44 -15.90
CA GLY A 13 -4.82 10.81 -15.88
C GLY A 13 -4.29 11.28 -14.52
N LEU A 14 -4.33 10.44 -13.49
CA LEU A 14 -3.73 10.68 -12.18
C LEU A 14 -2.42 9.90 -12.04
N ARG A 15 -1.45 10.50 -11.35
CA ARG A 15 -0.17 9.87 -11.00
C ARG A 15 -0.14 9.56 -9.51
N TYR A 16 0.22 8.33 -9.18
CA TYR A 16 0.39 7.90 -7.79
C TYR A 16 1.85 7.52 -7.53
N SER A 17 2.46 8.12 -6.51
CA SER A 17 3.75 7.66 -5.99
C SER A 17 3.53 6.49 -5.02
N VAL A 18 4.31 5.43 -5.20
CA VAL A 18 4.31 4.23 -4.36
C VAL A 18 5.70 4.02 -3.80
N LEU A 19 5.79 3.96 -2.48
CA LEU A 19 7.01 3.74 -1.73
C LEU A 19 6.86 2.48 -0.89
N ILE A 20 7.74 1.49 -1.11
CA ILE A 20 7.73 0.22 -0.38
C ILE A 20 9.05 0.08 0.36
N PHE A 21 8.99 0.06 1.69
CA PHE A 21 10.09 -0.34 2.56
C PHE A 21 9.95 -1.81 2.89
N ARG A 22 11.04 -2.56 2.69
CA ARG A 22 11.12 -3.97 3.04
C ARG A 22 11.89 -4.15 4.34
N PHE A 23 11.31 -4.93 5.24
CA PHE A 23 11.91 -5.37 6.49
C PHE A 23 11.99 -6.90 6.50
N ALA A 24 12.82 -7.44 7.40
CA ALA A 24 12.94 -8.89 7.57
C ALA A 24 11.57 -9.55 7.83
N ASN A 25 10.75 -8.93 8.67
CA ASN A 25 9.46 -9.42 9.14
C ASN A 25 8.24 -8.67 8.56
N GLY A 26 8.42 -7.81 7.54
CA GLY A 26 7.30 -7.04 7.03
C GLY A 26 7.57 -6.01 5.95
N TYR A 27 6.50 -5.29 5.64
CA TYR A 27 6.46 -4.22 4.65
C TYR A 27 5.81 -2.98 5.23
N PHE A 28 6.36 -1.83 4.87
CA PHE A 28 5.65 -0.56 4.95
C PHE A 28 5.45 -0.02 3.55
N ILE A 29 4.20 0.26 3.18
CA ILE A 29 3.82 0.71 1.84
C ILE A 29 3.10 2.05 1.98
N ALA A 30 3.62 3.09 1.35
CA ALA A 30 2.94 4.38 1.23
C ALA A 30 2.49 4.59 -0.22
N ILE A 31 1.24 4.98 -0.38
CA ILE A 31 0.61 5.32 -1.66
C ILE A 31 0.14 6.75 -1.53
N THR A 32 0.62 7.64 -2.40
CA THR A 32 0.22 9.04 -2.41
C THR A 32 -0.16 9.48 -3.82
N GLU A 33 -1.26 10.22 -3.95
CA GLU A 33 -1.60 10.93 -5.19
C GLU A 33 -0.66 12.13 -5.37
N GLY A 34 0.04 12.19 -6.51
CA GLY A 34 1.11 13.15 -6.77
C GLY A 34 2.46 12.75 -6.18
N ASP A 35 3.34 13.74 -6.00
CA ASP A 35 4.76 13.54 -5.65
C ASP A 35 5.07 13.82 -4.16
N GLU A 36 4.11 14.31 -3.38
CA GLU A 36 4.35 14.61 -1.96
C GLU A 36 4.13 13.38 -1.09
N HIS A 37 5.19 12.81 -0.50
CA HIS A 37 5.07 11.69 0.43
C HIS A 37 4.35 12.10 1.72
N LYS A 38 3.03 11.91 1.75
CA LYS A 38 2.18 12.20 2.89
C LYS A 38 1.50 10.94 3.37
N LEU A 39 1.46 10.78 4.69
CA LEU A 39 0.66 9.73 5.32
C LEU A 39 -0.82 10.08 5.22
N GLY A 40 -1.65 9.06 5.12
CA GLY A 40 -3.10 9.19 5.08
C GLY A 40 -3.76 8.08 5.88
N TYR A 41 -4.80 7.49 5.33
CA TYR A 41 -5.49 6.38 5.97
C TYR A 41 -4.59 5.16 6.08
N LEU A 42 -4.66 4.49 7.23
CA LEU A 42 -3.82 3.35 7.54
C LEU A 42 -4.61 2.04 7.47
N GLY A 43 -3.96 1.00 6.92
CA GLY A 43 -4.36 -0.39 7.02
C GLY A 43 -3.19 -1.20 7.55
N ILE A 44 -3.43 -2.05 8.54
CA ILE A 44 -2.40 -2.87 9.16
C ILE A 44 -2.90 -4.31 9.20
N ALA A 45 -2.07 -5.24 8.76
CA ALA A 45 -2.41 -6.65 8.81
C ALA A 45 -1.20 -7.53 9.13
N THR A 46 -1.47 -8.60 9.85
CA THR A 46 -0.61 -9.79 9.95
C THR A 46 -1.22 -10.89 9.08
N PRO A 47 -0.54 -12.03 8.88
CA PRO A 47 -1.10 -13.14 8.10
C PRO A 47 -2.45 -13.64 8.63
N ASN A 48 -2.68 -13.50 9.95
CA ASN A 48 -3.83 -14.08 10.65
C ASN A 48 -4.84 -13.03 11.14
N SER A 49 -4.54 -11.74 11.04
CA SER A 49 -5.39 -10.69 11.61
C SER A 49 -5.26 -9.36 10.86
N VAL A 50 -6.34 -8.59 10.88
CA VAL A 50 -6.35 -7.22 10.35
C VAL A 50 -6.62 -6.26 11.50
N ILE A 51 -5.70 -5.34 11.71
CA ILE A 51 -5.83 -4.26 12.69
C ILE A 51 -6.42 -3.08 11.94
N THR A 52 -7.65 -2.69 12.31
CA THR A 52 -8.39 -1.62 11.64
C THR A 52 -8.34 -0.36 12.51
N PRO A 53 -7.60 0.69 12.11
CA PRO A 53 -7.64 1.99 12.79
C PRO A 53 -9.04 2.62 12.71
N LEU A 54 -9.39 3.47 13.69
CA LEU A 54 -10.69 4.15 13.77
C LEU A 54 -11.07 4.92 12.49
N LYS A 55 -10.07 5.46 11.78
CA LYS A 55 -10.21 6.07 10.45
C LYS A 55 -9.33 5.27 9.49
N SER A 56 -9.91 4.26 8.87
CA SER A 56 -9.23 3.43 7.87
C SER A 56 -9.96 3.51 6.53
N ASP A 57 -9.17 3.57 5.47
CA ASP A 57 -9.66 3.45 4.12
C ASP A 57 -9.77 1.96 3.77
N LEU A 58 -10.85 1.58 3.10
CA LEU A 58 -11.13 0.20 2.72
C LEU A 58 -9.98 -0.41 1.91
N TYR A 59 -9.37 0.36 1.00
CA TYR A 59 -8.29 -0.12 0.16
C TYR A 59 -6.98 -0.27 0.92
N ALA A 60 -6.69 0.61 1.88
CA ALA A 60 -5.53 0.45 2.76
C ALA A 60 -5.64 -0.88 3.53
N LYS A 61 -6.85 -1.20 4.02
CA LYS A 61 -7.15 -2.48 4.67
C LYS A 61 -6.98 -3.67 3.71
N MET A 62 -7.54 -3.59 2.51
CA MET A 62 -7.47 -4.68 1.52
C MET A 62 -6.03 -4.98 1.08
N ILE A 63 -5.24 -3.94 0.80
CA ILE A 63 -3.84 -4.12 0.38
C ILE A 63 -3.03 -4.72 1.53
N SER A 64 -3.13 -4.14 2.74
CA SER A 64 -2.38 -4.65 3.89
C SER A 64 -2.70 -6.12 4.14
N GLN A 65 -3.98 -6.49 4.15
CA GLN A 65 -4.43 -7.87 4.32
C GLN A 65 -3.90 -8.80 3.22
N ARG A 66 -3.98 -8.39 1.94
CA ARG A 66 -3.49 -9.22 0.83
C ARG A 66 -1.99 -9.46 0.95
N ILE A 67 -1.21 -8.39 1.15
CA ILE A 67 0.25 -8.47 1.22
C ILE A 67 0.69 -9.29 2.43
N ALA A 68 0.06 -9.08 3.59
CA ALA A 68 0.37 -9.85 4.79
C ALA A 68 0.10 -11.36 4.59
N SER A 69 -1.03 -11.70 3.95
CA SER A 69 -1.41 -13.08 3.66
C SER A 69 -0.45 -13.78 2.70
N ILE A 70 -0.06 -13.16 1.58
CA ILE A 70 0.83 -13.80 0.60
C ILE A 70 2.28 -13.90 1.08
N SER A 71 2.74 -12.92 1.85
CA SER A 71 4.14 -12.83 2.26
C SER A 71 4.41 -13.49 3.60
N ASN A 72 3.35 -13.91 4.30
CA ASN A 72 3.37 -14.43 5.65
C ASN A 72 4.13 -13.49 6.64
N LYS A 73 3.92 -12.17 6.50
CA LYS A 73 4.61 -11.11 7.24
C LYS A 73 3.66 -9.98 7.67
N LEU A 74 4.15 -9.06 8.51
CA LEU A 74 3.43 -7.82 8.84
C LEU A 74 3.37 -6.91 7.61
N CYS A 75 2.22 -6.30 7.33
CA CYS A 75 2.08 -5.26 6.33
C CYS A 75 1.38 -4.04 6.91
N ILE A 76 2.02 -2.88 6.77
CA ILE A 76 1.45 -1.58 7.07
C ILE A 76 1.31 -0.82 5.75
N VAL A 77 0.11 -0.33 5.47
CA VAL A 77 -0.20 0.45 4.27
C VAL A 77 -0.73 1.81 4.69
N SER A 78 -0.20 2.87 4.09
CA SER A 78 -0.72 4.23 4.17
C SER A 78 -1.20 4.67 2.81
N ILE A 79 -2.41 5.23 2.74
CA ILE A 79 -2.99 5.77 1.51
C ILE A 79 -3.41 7.21 1.74
N ASN A 80 -2.78 8.12 0.99
CA ASN A 80 -3.19 9.52 0.93
C ASN A 80 -3.54 9.89 -0.52
N ALA A 81 -4.81 9.82 -0.86
CA ALA A 81 -5.32 10.20 -2.17
C ALA A 81 -6.74 10.73 -2.02
N LYS A 82 -7.10 11.72 -2.84
CA LYS A 82 -8.43 12.35 -2.78
C LYS A 82 -9.47 11.51 -3.49
N GLU A 83 -9.10 10.93 -4.63
CA GLU A 83 -9.99 10.11 -5.44
C GLU A 83 -9.38 8.74 -5.69
N ILE A 84 -9.85 7.78 -4.90
CA ILE A 84 -9.56 6.37 -5.13
C ILE A 84 -10.82 5.66 -5.61
N ASN A 85 -10.73 5.13 -6.83
CA ASN A 85 -11.74 4.27 -7.41
C ASN A 85 -11.20 2.83 -7.59
N PRO A 86 -12.09 1.83 -7.79
CA PRO A 86 -11.67 0.43 -7.92
C PRO A 86 -10.71 0.16 -9.09
N ILE A 87 -10.80 0.92 -10.18
CA ILE A 87 -9.94 0.76 -11.37
C ILE A 87 -8.51 1.16 -11.03
N ASN A 88 -8.34 2.34 -10.43
CA ASN A 88 -7.05 2.87 -9.99
C ASN A 88 -6.40 1.91 -8.98
N MET A 89 -7.17 1.44 -7.98
CA MET A 89 -6.61 0.51 -6.99
C MET A 89 -6.23 -0.84 -7.55
N LYS A 90 -7.00 -1.39 -8.50
CA LYS A 90 -6.62 -2.64 -9.15
C LYS A 90 -5.25 -2.51 -9.82
N LYS A 91 -5.00 -1.41 -10.52
CA LYS A 91 -3.72 -1.16 -11.18
C LYS A 91 -2.57 -0.95 -10.19
N ILE A 92 -2.78 -0.13 -9.15
CA ILE A 92 -1.80 0.11 -8.08
C ILE A 92 -1.47 -1.20 -7.36
N MET A 93 -2.48 -1.97 -6.97
CA MET A 93 -2.32 -3.25 -6.28
C MET A 93 -1.55 -4.26 -7.12
N ASN A 94 -1.87 -4.42 -8.41
CA ASN A 94 -1.12 -5.30 -9.29
C ASN A 94 0.37 -4.88 -9.39
N SER A 95 0.63 -3.58 -9.52
CA SER A 95 2.00 -3.07 -9.58
C SER A 95 2.79 -3.30 -8.27
N ILE A 96 2.13 -3.18 -7.12
CA ILE A 96 2.72 -3.53 -5.81
C ILE A 96 3.05 -5.03 -5.76
N MET A 97 2.11 -5.88 -6.19
CA MET A 97 2.26 -7.33 -6.17
C MET A 97 3.43 -7.81 -7.03
N GLU A 98 3.61 -7.25 -8.23
CA GLU A 98 4.74 -7.55 -9.12
C GLU A 98 6.11 -7.25 -8.51
N ARG A 99 6.15 -6.38 -7.50
CA ARG A 99 7.38 -5.96 -6.82
C ARG A 99 7.55 -6.59 -5.45
N ILE A 100 6.51 -7.16 -4.86
CA ILE A 100 6.61 -7.86 -3.57
C ILE A 100 6.78 -9.38 -3.77
N GLY A 101 6.33 -9.90 -4.91
CA GLY A 101 6.63 -11.25 -5.39
C GLY A 101 8.12 -11.48 -5.63
#